data_AF-A0A2K8L3Z8-F1
#
_entry.id   AF-A0A2K8L3Z8-F1
#
_cell.length_a   1.000
_cell.length_b   1.000
_cell.length_c   1.000
_cell.angle_alpha   90.00
_cell.angle_beta   90.00
_cell.angle_gamma   90.00
#
_symmetry.space_group_name_H-M   'P 1'
#
loop_
_entity.id
_entity.type
_entity.pdbx_description
1 polymer ?
#
loop_
_entity_poly.entity_id
_entity_poly.type
_entity_poly.pdbx_seq_one_letter_code
_entity_poly.pdbx_strand_id
1 'polypeptide(L)'
;MNNIQALPGAFPLHEDRNFISESEWVIFKLLCRPIDAIADDNPEELSAATGHQVTKERCGELIRIVRIHQLSGLGSWISRLFAEAGLSDTDVRTLPADEITARVNTKAGYNICNEATTRALAALQLQWKGEEAEG
;
A
#
# COMPACT_ATOMS: atom_id res chain seq x y z
N MET A 1 -17.00 -6.61 11.38
CA MET A 1 -17.34 -5.56 10.40
C MET A 1 -16.87 -4.23 11.01
N ASN A 2 -15.67 -3.78 10.65
CA ASN A 2 -15.11 -2.55 11.22
C ASN A 2 -15.78 -1.34 10.55
N ASN A 3 -16.55 -0.59 11.34
CA ASN A 3 -17.09 0.72 10.95
C ASN A 3 -15.95 1.74 10.91
N ILE A 4 -15.14 1.71 9.85
CA ILE A 4 -14.15 2.75 9.57
C ILE A 4 -14.94 3.95 9.06
N GLN A 5 -15.36 4.83 9.97
CA GLN A 5 -15.95 6.11 9.60
C GLN A 5 -14.88 6.94 8.90
N ALA A 6 -15.09 7.27 7.63
CA ALA A 6 -14.37 8.33 6.95
C ALA A 6 -14.53 9.61 7.78
N LEU A 7 -13.47 10.03 8.47
CA LEU A 7 -13.46 11.33 9.15
C LEU A 7 -13.64 12.42 8.08
N PRO A 8 -14.60 13.35 8.23
CA PRO A 8 -14.82 14.40 7.25
C PRO A 8 -13.52 15.16 6.95
N GLY A 9 -13.13 15.19 5.67
CA GLY A 9 -11.92 15.85 5.20
C GLY A 9 -10.63 15.02 5.31
N ALA A 10 -10.63 13.83 5.91
CA ALA A 10 -9.48 12.94 5.85
C ALA A 10 -9.33 12.32 4.45
N PHE A 11 -8.09 12.02 4.07
CA PHE A 11 -7.84 11.17 2.91
C PHE A 11 -8.47 9.79 3.13
N PRO A 12 -9.14 9.21 2.11
CA PRO A 12 -9.89 7.97 2.27
C PRO A 12 -8.94 6.76 2.33
N LEU A 13 -8.52 6.40 3.55
CA LEU A 13 -7.57 5.30 3.78
C LEU A 13 -8.05 3.93 3.27
N HIS A 14 -9.35 3.71 3.15
CA HIS A 14 -9.94 2.43 2.74
C HIS A 14 -10.33 2.37 1.26
N GLU A 15 -10.12 3.45 0.48
CA GLU A 15 -10.57 3.49 -0.91
C GLU A 15 -9.64 2.67 -1.82
N ASP A 16 -10.26 1.82 -2.63
CA ASP A 16 -9.58 1.06 -3.67
C ASP A 16 -9.60 1.82 -5.00
N ARG A 17 -8.43 1.87 -5.63
CA ARG A 17 -8.23 2.35 -7.00
C ARG A 17 -7.31 1.43 -7.78
N ASN A 18 -7.44 1.43 -9.10
CA ASN A 18 -6.51 0.72 -9.96
C ASN A 18 -5.09 1.32 -9.82
N PHE A 19 -4.13 0.47 -9.49
CA PHE A 19 -2.71 0.85 -9.34
C PHE A 19 -1.79 0.18 -10.36
N ILE A 20 -2.34 -0.66 -11.24
CA ILE A 20 -1.68 -1.29 -12.37
C ILE A 20 -2.22 -0.71 -13.68
N SER A 21 -1.39 -0.67 -14.73
CA SER A 21 -1.85 -0.36 -16.08
C SER A 21 -2.54 -1.57 -16.71
N GLU A 22 -3.29 -1.34 -17.78
CA GLU A 22 -3.92 -2.41 -18.56
C GLU A 22 -2.86 -3.39 -19.12
N SER A 23 -1.72 -2.88 -19.58
CA SER A 23 -0.64 -3.71 -20.11
C SER A 23 -0.01 -4.58 -19.01
N GLU A 24 0.24 -4.02 -17.83
CA GLU A 24 0.73 -4.76 -16.67
C GLU A 24 -0.26 -5.88 -16.30
N TRP A 25 -1.55 -5.54 -16.20
CA TRP A 25 -2.59 -6.52 -15.90
C TRP A 25 -2.63 -7.68 -16.89
N VAL A 26 -2.57 -7.40 -18.20
CA VAL A 26 -2.55 -8.44 -19.24
C VAL A 26 -1.32 -9.34 -19.09
N ILE A 27 -0.13 -8.77 -18.87
CA ILE A 27 1.11 -9.52 -18.68
C ILE A 27 0.98 -10.50 -17.50
N PHE A 28 0.59 -10.00 -16.33
CA PHE A 28 0.46 -10.81 -15.12
C PHE A 28 -0.62 -11.90 -15.27
N LYS A 29 -1.72 -11.59 -15.96
CA LYS A 29 -2.77 -12.56 -16.28
C LYS A 29 -2.26 -13.70 -17.19
N LEU A 30 -1.47 -13.37 -18.22
CA LEU A 30 -0.88 -14.38 -19.11
C LEU A 30 0.14 -15.28 -18.41
N LEU A 31 0.79 -14.78 -17.36
CA LEU A 31 1.70 -15.54 -16.51
C LEU A 31 0.98 -16.38 -15.45
N CYS A 32 -0.36 -16.37 -15.41
CA CYS A 32 -1.18 -16.99 -14.36
C CYS A 32 -0.79 -16.52 -12.94
N ARG A 33 -0.30 -15.28 -12.81
CA ARG A 33 0.10 -14.66 -11.55
C ARG A 33 -0.84 -13.48 -11.27
N PRO A 34 -1.98 -13.68 -10.58
CA PRO A 34 -2.83 -12.56 -10.19
C PRO A 34 -2.05 -11.60 -9.27
N ILE A 35 -2.34 -10.30 -9.37
CA ILE A 35 -1.56 -9.25 -8.69
C ILE A 35 -1.55 -9.46 -7.18
N ASP A 36 -2.67 -9.84 -6.62
CA ASP A 36 -2.91 -10.12 -5.22
C ASP A 36 -2.07 -11.31 -4.69
N ALA A 37 -1.54 -12.16 -5.57
CA ALA A 37 -0.65 -13.28 -5.22
C ALA A 37 0.84 -12.96 -5.31
N ILE A 38 1.25 -11.78 -5.80
CA ILE A 38 2.67 -11.45 -5.97
C ILE A 38 3.34 -10.98 -4.67
N ALA A 39 2.61 -10.92 -3.55
CA ALA A 39 3.10 -10.39 -2.29
C ALA A 39 4.42 -11.06 -1.85
N ASP A 40 4.59 -12.35 -2.08
CA ASP A 40 5.77 -13.12 -1.65
C ASP A 40 6.83 -13.26 -2.75
N ASP A 41 6.61 -12.68 -3.93
CA ASP A 41 7.53 -12.77 -5.05
C ASP A 41 8.82 -11.95 -4.82
N ASN A 42 9.88 -12.36 -5.51
CA ASN A 42 11.09 -11.57 -5.64
C ASN A 42 10.98 -10.61 -6.86
N PRO A 43 11.31 -9.32 -6.72
CA PRO A 43 11.22 -8.36 -7.84
C PRO A 43 12.05 -8.74 -9.07
N GLU A 44 13.23 -9.33 -8.88
CA GLU A 44 14.12 -9.77 -9.95
C GLU A 44 13.48 -10.93 -10.74
N GLU A 45 13.03 -11.95 -10.02
CA GLU A 45 12.41 -13.15 -10.61
C GLU A 45 11.10 -12.80 -11.30
N LEU A 46 10.30 -11.89 -10.71
CA LEU A 46 9.05 -11.43 -11.28
C LEU A 46 9.28 -10.66 -12.57
N SER A 47 10.26 -9.75 -12.59
CA SER A 47 10.64 -9.02 -13.81
C SER A 47 11.10 -9.98 -14.91
N ALA A 48 11.95 -10.94 -14.57
CA ALA A 48 12.40 -11.98 -15.50
C ALA A 48 11.23 -12.82 -16.06
N ALA A 49 10.26 -13.19 -15.23
CA ALA A 49 9.05 -13.91 -15.65
C ALA A 49 8.20 -13.11 -16.65
N THR A 50 8.20 -11.77 -16.56
CA THR A 50 7.56 -10.90 -17.56
C THR A 50 8.34 -10.75 -18.86
N GLY A 51 9.50 -11.40 -19.01
CA GLY A 51 10.44 -11.12 -20.09
C GLY A 51 10.95 -9.69 -20.05
N HIS A 52 11.10 -9.12 -18.84
CA HIS A 52 11.49 -7.74 -18.58
C HIS A 52 10.54 -6.66 -19.14
N GLN A 53 9.29 -7.02 -19.44
CA GLN A 53 8.26 -6.04 -19.84
C GLN A 53 7.81 -5.17 -18.67
N VAL A 54 7.87 -5.70 -17.45
CA VAL A 54 7.74 -4.93 -16.21
C VAL A 54 9.11 -4.88 -15.55
N THR A 55 9.60 -3.67 -15.26
CA THR A 55 10.95 -3.50 -14.69
C THR A 55 11.00 -4.03 -13.27
N LYS A 56 12.21 -4.37 -12.81
CA LYS A 56 12.47 -4.80 -11.43
C LYS A 56 11.95 -3.79 -10.41
N GLU A 57 12.18 -2.51 -10.65
CA GLU A 57 11.78 -1.42 -9.76
C GLU A 57 10.25 -1.38 -9.64
N ARG A 58 9.55 -1.51 -10.77
CA ARG A 58 8.09 -1.54 -10.80
C ARG A 58 7.53 -2.79 -10.16
N CYS A 59 8.12 -3.97 -10.40
CA CYS A 59 7.77 -5.20 -9.69
C CYS A 59 7.91 -5.02 -8.17
N GLY A 60 9.03 -4.44 -7.71
CA GLY A 60 9.25 -4.16 -6.29
C GLY A 60 8.29 -3.13 -5.70
N GLU A 61 7.81 -2.17 -6.49
CA GLU A 61 6.72 -1.29 -6.09
C GLU A 61 5.39 -2.03 -5.99
N LEU A 62 4.99 -2.80 -7.01
CA LEU A 62 3.74 -3.58 -7.00
C LEU A 62 3.68 -4.55 -5.82
N ILE A 63 4.77 -5.27 -5.55
CA ILE A 63 4.87 -6.16 -4.39
C ILE A 63 4.63 -5.39 -3.08
N ARG A 64 5.25 -4.21 -2.92
CA ARG A 64 5.04 -3.37 -1.74
C ARG A 64 3.60 -2.88 -1.62
N ILE A 65 2.99 -2.45 -2.72
CA ILE A 65 1.58 -2.03 -2.73
C ILE A 65 0.68 -3.17 -2.23
N VAL A 66 0.88 -4.37 -2.76
CA VAL A 66 0.08 -5.55 -2.40
C VAL A 66 0.28 -5.91 -0.93
N ARG A 67 1.51 -5.93 -0.41
CA ARG A 67 1.78 -6.19 1.01
C ARG A 67 1.14 -5.16 1.93
N ILE A 68 1.20 -3.88 1.58
CA ILE A 68 0.58 -2.82 2.38
C ILE A 68 -0.95 -2.93 2.32
N HIS A 69 -1.52 -3.27 1.16
CA HIS A 69 -2.96 -3.42 1.00
C HIS A 69 -3.53 -4.63 1.77
N GLN A 70 -2.70 -5.65 2.05
CA GLN A 70 -3.08 -6.75 2.93
C GLN A 70 -3.27 -6.32 4.40
N LEU A 71 -2.86 -5.10 4.78
CA LEU A 71 -3.14 -4.55 6.11
C LEU A 71 -4.63 -4.17 6.22
N SER A 72 -5.29 -4.72 7.24
CA SER A 72 -6.71 -4.47 7.50
C SER A 72 -7.02 -2.97 7.61
N GLY A 73 -7.98 -2.50 6.81
CA GLY A 73 -8.43 -1.11 6.81
C GLY A 73 -7.71 -0.18 5.81
N LEU A 74 -6.72 -0.67 5.07
CA LEU A 74 -6.09 0.08 3.97
C LEU A 74 -6.60 -0.38 2.60
N GLY A 75 -7.07 0.57 1.82
CA GLY A 75 -7.39 0.39 0.40
C GLY A 75 -6.15 0.51 -0.46
N SER A 76 -6.26 0.09 -1.71
CA SER A 76 -5.14 0.08 -2.65
C SER A 76 -4.63 1.48 -2.99
N TRP A 77 -5.46 2.53 -2.85
CA TRP A 77 -5.05 3.90 -3.19
C TRP A 77 -4.01 4.45 -2.21
N ILE A 78 -4.24 4.37 -0.89
CA ILE A 78 -3.24 4.80 0.09
C ILE A 78 -2.04 3.87 0.10
N SER A 79 -2.25 2.57 -0.11
CA SER A 79 -1.18 1.57 -0.18
C SER A 79 -0.17 1.90 -1.28
N ARG A 80 -0.69 2.36 -2.43
CA ARG A 80 0.13 2.90 -3.52
C ARG A 80 0.94 4.12 -3.09
N LEU A 81 0.31 5.10 -2.44
CA LEU A 81 1.01 6.32 -2.00
C LEU A 81 2.11 6.03 -0.98
N PHE A 82 1.89 5.07 -0.06
CA PHE A 82 2.91 4.61 0.87
C PHE A 82 4.09 3.96 0.13
N ALA A 83 3.83 3.06 -0.82
CA ALA A 83 4.88 2.42 -1.60
C ALA A 83 5.68 3.43 -2.45
N GLU A 84 5.02 4.39 -3.10
CA GLU A 84 5.66 5.47 -3.88
C GLU A 84 6.53 6.38 -2.99
N ALA A 85 6.16 6.55 -1.72
CA ALA A 85 6.93 7.26 -0.69
C ALA A 85 8.10 6.42 -0.12
N GLY A 86 8.32 5.20 -0.63
CA GLY A 86 9.42 4.32 -0.22
C GLY A 86 9.14 3.49 1.03
N LEU A 87 7.90 3.47 1.52
CA LEU A 87 7.53 2.71 2.71
C LEU A 87 7.24 1.25 2.37
N SER A 88 7.53 0.36 3.31
CA SER A 88 7.12 -1.04 3.36
C SER A 88 5.92 -1.25 4.29
N ASP A 89 5.31 -2.44 4.24
CA ASP A 89 4.28 -2.86 5.20
C ASP A 89 4.79 -2.83 6.65
N THR A 90 6.06 -3.19 6.86
CA THR A 90 6.71 -3.12 8.17
C THR A 90 6.84 -1.68 8.65
N ASP A 91 7.26 -0.76 7.77
CA ASP A 91 7.34 0.67 8.11
C ASP A 91 5.95 1.21 8.49
N VAL A 92 4.91 0.84 7.74
CA VAL A 92 3.53 1.27 7.99
C VAL A 92 3.01 0.81 9.36
N ARG A 93 3.47 -0.34 9.87
CA ARG A 93 3.10 -0.82 11.22
C ARG A 93 3.92 -0.22 12.35
N THR A 94 5.18 0.10 12.08
CA THR A 94 6.18 0.40 13.14
C THR A 94 6.51 1.88 13.27
N LEU A 95 6.50 2.64 12.18
CA LEU A 95 6.77 4.07 12.21
C LEU A 95 5.58 4.86 12.77
N PRO A 96 5.85 6.01 13.41
CA PRO A 96 4.79 6.95 13.78
C PRO A 96 3.96 7.40 12.57
N ALA A 97 2.64 7.51 12.76
CA ALA A 97 1.71 7.87 11.69
C ALA A 97 2.01 9.25 11.07
N ASP A 98 2.49 10.21 11.87
CA ASP A 98 2.88 11.55 11.43
C ASP A 98 4.14 11.52 10.56
N GLU A 99 5.10 10.64 10.88
CA GLU A 99 6.27 10.42 10.03
C GLU A 99 5.87 9.83 8.67
N ILE A 100 4.97 8.84 8.68
CA ILE A 100 4.46 8.21 7.46
C ILE A 100 3.76 9.26 6.57
N THR A 101 2.81 10.01 7.13
CA THR A 101 2.04 11.00 6.36
C THR A 101 2.92 12.16 5.88
N ALA A 102 3.93 12.57 6.64
CA ALA A 102 4.90 13.56 6.21
C ALA A 102 5.74 13.10 5.01
N ARG A 103 6.17 11.82 4.99
CA ARG A 103 6.90 11.25 3.83
C ARG A 103 6.03 11.21 2.59
N VAL A 104 4.76 10.82 2.72
CA VAL A 104 3.79 10.83 1.61
C VAL A 104 3.59 12.23 1.06
N ASN A 105 3.31 13.20 1.94
CA ASN A 105 3.13 14.61 1.54
C ASN A 105 4.38 15.16 0.83
N THR A 106 5.57 14.82 1.35
CA THR A 106 6.85 15.20 0.74
C THR A 106 6.98 14.61 -0.67
N LYS A 107 6.67 13.32 -0.83
CA LYS A 107 6.72 12.63 -2.13
C LYS A 107 5.71 13.20 -3.13
N ALA A 108 4.50 13.51 -2.67
CA ALA A 108 3.44 14.07 -3.50
C ALA A 108 3.68 15.54 -3.88
N GLY A 109 4.45 16.27 -3.08
CA GLY A 109 4.68 17.71 -3.25
C GLY A 109 3.54 18.61 -2.74
N TYR A 110 2.54 18.04 -2.05
CA TYR A 110 1.43 18.76 -1.44
C TYR A 110 0.85 17.98 -0.25
N ASN A 111 0.06 18.65 0.58
CA ASN A 111 -0.52 18.08 1.81
C ASN A 111 -1.75 17.20 1.52
N ILE A 112 -1.52 15.99 1.02
CA ILE A 112 -2.56 14.99 0.74
C ILE A 112 -3.06 14.30 2.02
N CYS A 113 -2.15 13.96 2.93
CA CYS A 113 -2.42 13.37 4.22
C CYS A 113 -2.42 14.47 5.30
N ASN A 114 -3.60 14.99 5.61
CA ASN A 114 -3.76 15.99 6.67
C ASN A 114 -3.77 15.38 8.08
N GLU A 115 -3.98 16.22 9.10
CA GLU A 115 -4.06 15.78 10.50
C GLU A 115 -5.15 14.74 10.75
N ALA A 116 -6.31 14.87 10.08
CA ALA A 116 -7.39 13.88 10.20
C ALA A 116 -6.97 12.52 9.65
N THR A 117 -6.24 12.50 8.52
CA THR A 117 -5.64 11.29 7.94
C THR A 117 -4.62 10.67 8.87
N THR A 118 -3.76 11.50 9.48
CA THR A 118 -2.73 11.07 10.43
C THR A 118 -3.34 10.41 11.66
N ARG A 119 -4.40 11.00 12.23
CA ARG A 119 -5.14 10.39 13.35
C ARG A 119 -5.82 9.09 12.97
N ALA A 120 -6.41 9.02 11.77
CA ALA A 120 -7.04 7.80 11.28
C ALA A 120 -6.02 6.66 11.10
N LEU A 121 -4.83 6.96 10.57
CA LEU A 121 -3.75 5.99 10.44
C LEU A 121 -3.24 5.53 11.82
N ALA A 122 -3.04 6.45 12.77
CA ALA A 122 -2.64 6.11 14.13
C ALA A 122 -3.67 5.18 14.81
N ALA A 123 -4.96 5.41 14.59
CA ALA A 123 -6.01 4.53 15.10
C ALA A 123 -5.96 3.12 14.50
N LEU A 124 -5.68 2.99 13.19
CA LEU A 124 -5.48 1.69 12.55
C LEU A 124 -4.25 0.96 13.12
N GLN A 125 -3.13 1.67 13.31
CA GLN A 125 -1.93 1.10 13.92
C GLN A 125 -2.18 0.57 15.34
N LEU A 126 -3.01 1.26 16.13
CA LEU A 126 -3.41 0.78 17.46
C LEU A 126 -4.27 -0.48 17.38
N GLN A 127 -5.16 -0.58 16.38
CA GLN A 127 -5.97 -1.78 16.17
C GLN A 127 -5.10 -2.99 15.84
N TRP A 128 -4.13 -2.85 14.91
CA TRP A 128 -3.23 -3.94 14.56
C TRP A 128 -2.39 -4.43 15.76
N LYS A 129 -1.91 -3.51 16.61
CA LYS A 129 -1.18 -3.86 17.84
C LYS A 129 -2.06 -4.59 18.87
N GLY A 130 -3.36 -4.25 18.91
CA GLY A 130 -4.34 -4.95 19.75
C GLY A 130 -4.65 -6.35 19.24
N GLU A 131 -4.83 -6.50 17.92
CA GLU A 131 -5.03 -7.80 17.26
C GLU A 131 -3.83 -8.74 17.44
N GLU A 132 -2.61 -8.21 17.38
CA GLU A 132 -1.37 -8.98 17.62
C GLU A 132 -1.19 -9.43 19.09
N ALA A 133 -1.87 -8.81 20.05
CA ALA A 133 -1.78 -9.16 21.47
C ALA A 133 -2.83 -10.20 21.92
N GLU A 134 -3.89 -10.39 21.14
CA GLU A 134 -4.98 -11.34 21.41
C GLU A 134 -4.87 -12.66 20.63
N GLY A 135 -3.87 -12.80 19.74
CA GLY A 135 -3.55 -14.02 18.98
C GLY A 135 -2.37 -14.80 19.53
#